data_AF-A0A355YPS0-F1
#
_entry.id   AF-A0A355YPS0-F1
#
_cell.length_a   1.000
_cell.length_b   1.000
_cell.length_c   1.000
_cell.angle_alpha   90.00
_cell.angle_beta   90.00
_cell.angle_gamma   90.00
#
_symmetry.space_group_name_H-M   'P 1'
#
loop_
_entity.id
_entity.type
_entity.pdbx_description
1 polymer ?
#
loop_
_entity_poly.entity_id
_entity_poly.type
_entity_poly.pdbx_seq_one_letter_code
_entity_poly.pdbx_strand_id
1 'polypeptide(L)'
;RVVENRVLMGELITKGDANQTSDMNPVPYANYIGKVVRSIPRAGRIAEILTSSAGKILAACLIGAAVLLQGLASLLDRKKDNR
;
A
#
# COMPACT_ATOMS: atom_id res chain seq x y z
N ARG A 1 -2.88 3.88 21.04
CA ARG A 1 -4.14 4.66 21.19
C ARG A 1 -4.17 5.57 22.41
N VAL A 2 -5.00 6.63 22.41
CA VAL A 2 -5.24 7.50 23.58
C VAL A 2 -6.20 6.81 24.56
N VAL A 3 -5.86 6.87 25.84
CA VAL A 3 -6.64 6.32 26.97
C VAL A 3 -7.38 7.43 27.69
N GLU A 4 -6.69 8.54 27.96
CA GLU A 4 -7.22 9.67 28.72
C GLU A 4 -6.74 10.98 28.11
N ASN A 5 -7.61 11.99 28.14
CA ASN A 5 -7.29 13.34 27.71
C ASN A 5 -7.25 14.29 28.91
N ARG A 6 -6.05 14.69 29.35
CA ARG A 6 -5.85 15.58 30.50
C ARG A 6 -5.71 17.02 30.04
N VAL A 7 -6.86 17.66 29.82
CA VAL A 7 -6.94 19.01 29.26
C VAL A 7 -6.21 20.05 30.12
N LEU A 8 -6.31 19.97 31.44
CA LEU A 8 -5.68 20.91 32.37
C LEU A 8 -4.14 20.85 32.33
N MET A 9 -3.60 19.64 32.12
CA MET A 9 -2.15 19.42 32.03
C MET A 9 -1.64 19.53 30.59
N GLY A 10 -2.53 19.71 29.61
CA GLY A 10 -2.18 19.78 28.20
C GLY A 10 -1.51 18.50 27.67
N GLU A 11 -1.90 17.33 28.20
CA GLU A 11 -1.28 16.04 27.90
C GLU A 11 -2.29 14.93 27.61
N LEU A 12 -1.82 13.91 26.89
CA LEU A 12 -2.57 12.71 26.53
C LEU A 12 -1.92 11.51 27.19
N ILE A 13 -2.71 10.70 27.89
CA ILE A 13 -2.26 9.38 28.32
C ILE A 13 -2.48 8.42 27.15
N THR A 14 -1.41 7.80 26.67
CA THR A 14 -1.46 6.83 25.59
C THR A 14 -1.20 5.41 26.08
N LYS A 15 -1.57 4.44 25.25
CA LYS A 15 -1.08 3.07 25.35
C LYS A 15 -0.76 2.52 23.98
N GLY A 16 0.32 1.76 23.85
CA GLY A 16 0.60 0.99 22.65
C GLY A 16 -0.53 0.01 22.29
N ASP A 17 -0.65 -0.36 21.01
CA ASP A 17 -1.70 -1.27 20.55
C ASP A 17 -1.51 -2.71 21.05
N ALA A 18 -0.27 -3.07 21.39
CA ALA A 18 0.10 -4.34 22.01
C ALA A 18 0.18 -4.28 23.55
N ASN A 19 0.02 -3.10 24.15
CA ASN A 19 0.20 -2.91 25.59
C ASN A 19 -1.12 -3.13 26.34
N GLN A 20 -1.06 -3.88 27.44
CA GLN A 20 -2.21 -4.04 28.34
C GLN A 20 -2.40 -2.82 29.25
N THR A 21 -1.30 -2.18 29.63
CA THR A 21 -1.27 -1.00 30.51
C THR A 21 -0.99 0.28 29.72
N SER A 22 -1.24 1.43 30.36
CA SER A 22 -0.85 2.74 29.81
C SER A 22 0.67 2.86 29.67
N ASP A 23 1.11 3.65 28.70
CA ASP A 23 2.52 3.98 28.53
C ASP A 23 2.99 4.80 29.74
N MET A 24 4.26 4.63 30.13
CA MET A 24 4.79 5.27 31.35
C MET A 24 4.82 6.80 31.27
N ASN A 25 4.98 7.35 30.06
CA ASN A 25 5.13 8.78 29.85
C ASN A 25 3.90 9.35 29.14
N PRO A 26 3.29 10.43 29.66
CA PRO A 26 2.23 11.16 28.97
C PRO A 26 2.78 11.94 27.76
N VAL A 27 1.93 12.17 26.75
CA VAL A 27 2.29 12.87 25.52
C VAL A 27 1.74 14.30 25.56
N PRO A 28 2.59 15.35 25.61
CA PRO A 28 2.13 16.74 25.54
C PRO A 28 1.39 17.04 24.22
N TYR A 29 0.42 17.95 24.26
CA TYR A 29 -0.33 18.36 23.06
C TYR A 29 0.55 18.93 21.95
N ALA A 30 1.68 19.56 22.31
CA ALA A 30 2.66 20.04 21.33
C ALA A 30 3.20 18.92 20.41
N ASN A 31 3.19 17.66 20.89
CA ASN A 31 3.63 16.49 20.14
C ASN A 31 2.49 15.76 19.43
N TYR A 32 1.24 16.26 19.54
CA TYR A 32 0.09 15.69 18.87
C TYR A 32 0.04 16.14 17.40
N ILE A 33 0.40 15.25 16.48
CA ILE A 33 0.42 15.55 15.04
C ILE A 33 -0.98 15.42 14.42
N GLY A 34 -1.76 14.41 14.81
CA GLY A 34 -3.10 14.18 14.26
C GLY A 34 -3.71 12.82 14.62
N LYS A 35 -4.96 12.59 14.19
CA LYS A 35 -5.70 11.35 14.42
C LYS A 35 -5.71 10.48 13.16
N VAL A 36 -5.42 9.19 13.31
CA VAL A 36 -5.62 8.22 12.21
C VAL A 36 -7.12 8.10 11.93
N VAL A 37 -7.55 8.48 10.72
CA VAL A 37 -8.96 8.41 10.27
C VAL A 37 -9.25 7.15 9.49
N ARG A 38 -8.28 6.65 8.72
CA ARG A 38 -8.43 5.44 7.89
C ARG A 38 -7.13 4.65 7.85
N SER A 39 -7.28 3.34 7.86
CA SER A 39 -6.19 2.38 7.63
C SER A 39 -6.57 1.50 6.43
N ILE A 40 -5.63 1.25 5.52
CA ILE A 40 -5.80 0.32 4.40
C ILE A 40 -5.07 -0.97 4.77
N PRO A 41 -5.75 -1.94 5.41
CA PRO A 41 -5.12 -3.21 5.75
C PRO A 41 -4.67 -3.92 4.45
N ARG A 42 -3.56 -4.66 4.54
CA ARG A 42 -2.99 -5.46 3.43
C ARG A 42 -2.40 -4.68 2.24
N ALA A 43 -2.32 -3.35 2.29
CA ALA A 43 -1.60 -2.58 1.26
C ALA A 43 -0.15 -3.07 1.07
N GLY A 44 0.54 -3.41 2.16
CA GLY A 44 1.88 -4.00 2.12
C GLY A 44 1.95 -5.34 1.37
N ARG A 45 0.92 -6.20 1.49
CA ARG A 45 0.84 -7.46 0.76
C ARG A 45 0.64 -7.24 -0.75
N ILE A 46 -0.12 -6.22 -1.13
CA ILE A 46 -0.28 -5.83 -2.54
C ILE A 46 1.07 -5.35 -3.08
N ALA A 47 1.77 -4.49 -2.35
CA ALA A 47 3.11 -4.03 -2.72
C ALA A 47 4.11 -5.18 -2.82
N GLU A 48 4.06 -6.14 -1.91
CA GLU A 48 4.88 -7.35 -1.94
C GLU A 48 4.64 -8.18 -3.21
N ILE A 49 3.37 -8.44 -3.57
CA ILE A 49 3.03 -9.19 -4.79
C ILE A 49 3.58 -8.47 -6.02
N LEU A 50 3.38 -7.15 -6.10
CA LEU A 50 3.86 -6.33 -7.23
C LEU A 50 5.38 -6.29 -7.34
N THR A 51 6.10 -6.36 -6.22
CA THR A 51 7.57 -6.29 -6.17
C THR A 51 8.24 -7.67 -6.21
N SER A 52 7.48 -8.74 -6.01
CA SER A 52 7.98 -10.12 -6.00
C SER A 52 8.54 -10.55 -7.36
N SER A 53 9.49 -11.50 -7.35
CA SER A 53 10.06 -12.08 -8.56
C SER A 53 8.99 -12.74 -9.44
N ALA A 54 8.04 -13.45 -8.83
CA ALA A 54 6.91 -14.04 -9.54
C ALA A 54 6.01 -12.97 -10.20
N GLY A 55 5.72 -11.89 -9.48
CA GLY A 55 4.95 -10.76 -10.01
C GLY A 55 5.63 -10.09 -11.20
N LYS A 56 6.95 -9.90 -11.12
CA LYS A 56 7.76 -9.36 -12.24
C LYS A 56 7.76 -10.29 -13.45
N ILE A 57 7.90 -11.60 -13.25
CA ILE A 57 7.84 -12.59 -14.34
C ILE A 57 6.47 -12.55 -15.00
N LEU A 58 5.39 -12.54 -14.23
CA LEU A 58 4.03 -12.47 -14.75
C LEU A 58 3.81 -11.19 -15.55
N ALA A 59 4.28 -10.03 -15.06
CA ALA A 59 4.22 -8.78 -15.79
C ALA A 59 4.99 -8.83 -17.12
N ALA A 60 6.20 -9.40 -17.12
CA ALA A 60 6.99 -9.59 -18.34
C ALA A 60 6.29 -10.51 -19.34
N CYS A 61 5.68 -11.60 -18.88
CA CYS A 61 4.90 -12.51 -19.72
C CYS A 61 3.69 -11.81 -20.35
N LEU A 62 2.96 -10.99 -19.59
CA LEU A 62 1.81 -10.23 -20.10
C LEU A 62 2.23 -9.24 -21.18
N ILE A 63 3.32 -8.49 -20.96
CA ILE A 63 3.86 -7.57 -21.96
C ILE A 63 4.32 -8.34 -23.21
N GLY A 64 5.03 -9.45 -23.03
CA GLY A 64 5.46 -10.30 -24.13
C GLY A 64 4.29 -10.83 -24.96
N ALA A 65 3.23 -11.31 -24.31
CA ALA A 65 2.02 -11.77 -24.98
C ALA A 65 1.33 -10.65 -25.78
N ALA A 66 1.24 -9.45 -25.21
CA ALA A 66 0.67 -8.28 -25.90
C ALA A 66 1.47 -7.93 -27.17
N VAL A 67 2.80 -7.91 -27.07
CA VAL A 67 3.68 -7.64 -28.23
C VAL A 67 3.55 -8.72 -29.30
N LEU A 68 3.47 -9.99 -28.91
CA LEU A 68 3.28 -11.10 -29.85
C LEU A 68 1.95 -10.98 -30.60
N LEU A 69 0.85 -10.69 -29.90
CA LEU A 69 -0.46 -10.48 -30.51
C LEU A 69 -0.45 -9.28 -31.46
N GLN A 70 0.19 -8.18 -31.07
CA GLN A 70 0.35 -6.99 -31.92
C GLN A 70 1.12 -7.32 -33.20
N GLY A 71 2.19 -8.12 -33.09
CA GLY A 71 2.98 -8.58 -34.23
C GLY A 71 2.18 -9.49 -35.17
N LEU A 72 1.42 -10.43 -34.62
CA LEU A 72 0.56 -11.32 -35.41
C LEU A 72 -0.53 -10.56 -36.14
N ALA A 73 -1.18 -9.58 -35.49
CA ALA A 73 -2.14 -8.70 -36.13
C ALA A 73 -1.51 -7.92 -37.30
N SER A 74 -0.32 -7.35 -37.08
CA SER A 74 0.41 -6.60 -38.12
C SER A 74 0.78 -7.48 -39.33
N LEU A 75 1.14 -8.74 -39.10
CA LEU A 75 1.41 -9.70 -40.18
C LEU A 75 0.14 -10.07 -40.96
N LEU A 76 -0.98 -10.22 -40.26
CA LEU A 76 -2.27 -10.55 -40.89
C LEU A 76 -2.77 -9.38 -41.76
N ASP A 77 -2.66 -8.15 -41.27
CA ASP A 77 -3.02 -6.94 -42.02
C ASP A 77 -2.14 -6.80 -43.27
N ARG A 78 -0.82 -6.98 -43.14
CA ARG A 78 0.09 -6.94 -44.29
C ARG A 78 -0.23 -8.01 -45.34
N LYS A 79 -0.70 -9.20 -44.92
CA LYS A 79 -1.13 -10.26 -45.84
C LYS A 79 -2.48 -9.94 -46.52
N LYS A 80 -3.32 -9.15 -45.87
CA LYS A 80 -4.61 -8.70 -46.40
C LYS A 80 -4.44 -7.57 -47.43
N ASP A 81 -3.53 -6.63 -47.19
CA ASP A 81 -3.21 -5.56 -48.14
C ASP A 81 -2.47 -6.06 -49.40
N ASN A 82 -1.76 -7.18 -49.30
CA ASN A 82 -1.04 -7.79 -50.43
C ASN A 82 -1.89 -8.73 -51.31
N ARG A 83 -3.21 -8.85 -51.07
CA ARG A 83 -4.17 -9.57 -51.91
C ARG A 83 -5.10 -8.59 -52.60
#